data_AF-A0AAN7FJB1-F1
#
_entry.id   AF-A0AAN7FJB1-F1
#
_cell.length_a   1.000
_cell.length_b   1.000
_cell.length_c   1.000
_cell.angle_alpha   90.00
_cell.angle_beta   90.00
_cell.angle_gamma   90.00
#
_symmetry.space_group_name_H-M   'P 1'
#
loop_
_entity.id
_entity.type
_entity.pdbx_description
1 polymer ?
#
loop_
_entity_poly.entity_id
_entity_poly.type
_entity_poly.pdbx_seq_one_letter_code
_entity_poly.pdbx_strand_id
1 'polypeptide(L)'
;METSYAICYMHCGTSRPIVHLDIKSSSIFLDESFTAKLSNFGFAVSIAPGEDFFRGNSVEGTFGYVDPEYQETLWVTEKCDVCSFGVILVEVLTGQNPSEMFSGQ
;
A
#
# COMPACT_ATOMS: atom_id res chain seq x y z
N MET A 1 3.16 -12.16 8.14
CA MET A 1 4.54 -11.59 8.15
C MET A 1 5.09 -11.43 6.73
N GLU A 2 4.61 -12.22 5.79
CA GLU A 2 5.02 -12.35 4.40
C GLU A 2 4.71 -11.08 3.61
N THR A 3 3.52 -10.51 3.77
CA THR A 3 3.15 -9.22 3.14
C THR A 3 4.10 -8.10 3.58
N SER A 4 4.40 -7.99 4.88
CA SER A 4 5.35 -6.98 5.36
C SER A 4 6.77 -7.19 4.82
N TYR A 5 7.19 -8.44 4.56
CA TYR A 5 8.46 -8.70 3.89
C TYR A 5 8.43 -8.27 2.43
N ALA A 6 7.34 -8.52 1.70
CA ALA A 6 7.19 -8.06 0.32
C ALA A 6 7.25 -6.52 0.23
N ILE A 7 6.56 -5.82 1.14
CA ILE A 7 6.60 -4.36 1.25
C ILE A 7 8.03 -3.87 1.54
N CYS A 8 8.68 -4.45 2.55
CA CYS A 8 10.05 -4.09 2.90
C CYS A 8 11.03 -4.35 1.74
N TYR A 9 10.84 -5.42 0.98
CA TYR A 9 11.66 -5.71 -0.19
C TYR A 9 11.48 -4.65 -1.29
N MET A 10 10.25 -4.21 -1.56
CA MET A 10 9.99 -3.14 -2.53
C MET A 10 10.66 -1.82 -2.13
N HIS A 11 10.56 -1.47 -0.85
CA HIS A 11 11.05 -0.21 -0.28
C HIS A 11 12.58 -0.19 -0.19
N CYS A 12 13.17 -1.22 0.44
CA CYS A 12 14.58 -1.22 0.81
C CYS A 12 15.44 -2.22 0.02
N GLY A 13 14.83 -3.23 -0.61
CA GLY A 13 15.53 -4.33 -1.28
C GLY A 13 15.83 -4.10 -2.75
N THR A 14 15.35 -2.99 -3.31
CA THR A 14 15.50 -2.62 -4.72
C THR A 14 16.50 -1.46 -4.88
N SER A 15 17.03 -1.27 -6.09
CA SER A 15 17.95 -0.16 -6.37
C SER A 15 17.29 1.23 -6.37
N ARG A 16 15.95 1.25 -6.49
CA ARG A 16 15.09 2.43 -6.42
C ARG A 16 13.83 2.00 -5.68
N PRO A 17 13.48 2.64 -4.55
CA PRO A 17 12.29 2.27 -3.81
C PRO A 17 11.05 2.21 -4.71
N ILE A 18 10.27 1.14 -4.58
CA ILE A 18 9.02 0.95 -5.30
C ILE A 18 7.88 1.13 -4.31
N VAL A 19 7.01 2.09 -4.56
CA VAL A 19 5.77 2.31 -3.79
C VAL A 19 4.62 1.71 -4.58
N HIS A 20 3.84 0.83 -3.96
CA HIS A 20 2.79 0.05 -4.63
C HIS A 20 1.49 0.85 -4.83
N LEU A 21 1.13 1.71 -3.87
CA LEU A 21 -0.07 2.58 -3.85
C LEU A 21 -1.44 1.87 -3.80
N ASP A 22 -1.52 0.57 -4.10
CA ASP A 22 -2.78 -0.20 -4.01
C ASP A 22 -2.68 -1.46 -3.13
N ILE A 23 -2.06 -1.32 -1.96
CA ILE A 23 -1.99 -2.40 -0.97
C ILE A 23 -3.36 -2.54 -0.30
N LYS A 24 -4.03 -3.68 -0.53
CA LYS A 24 -5.33 -4.02 0.04
C LYS A 24 -5.47 -5.54 0.17
N SER A 25 -6.44 -6.01 0.94
CA SER A 25 -6.60 -7.46 1.15
C SER A 25 -6.82 -8.22 -0.16
N SER A 26 -7.53 -7.63 -1.15
CA SER A 26 -7.73 -8.25 -2.46
C SER A 26 -6.53 -8.20 -3.40
N SER A 27 -5.45 -7.49 -3.06
CA SER A 27 -4.16 -7.55 -3.78
C SER A 27 -3.16 -8.54 -3.17
N ILE A 28 -3.55 -9.25 -2.10
CA ILE A 28 -2.74 -10.30 -1.47
C ILE A 28 -3.37 -11.66 -1.76
N PHE A 29 -2.76 -12.40 -2.68
CA PHE A 29 -3.17 -13.77 -2.96
C PHE A 29 -2.53 -14.74 -1.98
N LEU A 30 -3.21 -15.85 -1.73
CA LEU A 30 -2.68 -16.98 -0.97
C LEU A 30 -2.51 -18.16 -1.93
N ASP A 31 -1.33 -18.77 -1.95
CA ASP A 31 -1.13 -20.02 -2.69
C ASP A 31 -1.59 -21.25 -1.91
N GLU A 32 -1.39 -22.45 -2.47
CA GLU A 32 -1.80 -23.72 -1.86
C GLU A 32 -1.20 -23.97 -0.46
N SER A 33 -0.09 -23.31 -0.15
CA SER A 33 0.58 -23.39 1.16
C SER A 33 0.18 -22.27 2.11
N PHE A 34 -0.83 -21.46 1.75
CA PHE A 34 -1.20 -20.22 2.43
C PHE A 34 -0.08 -19.17 2.49
N THR A 35 0.89 -19.26 1.57
CA THR A 35 1.92 -18.23 1.45
C THR A 35 1.35 -17.00 0.76
N ALA A 36 1.49 -15.83 1.38
CA ALA A 36 1.00 -14.58 0.84
C ALA A 36 1.87 -14.06 -0.32
N LYS A 37 1.22 -13.59 -1.38
CA LYS A 37 1.83 -13.01 -2.58
C LYS A 37 1.17 -11.69 -2.91
N LEU A 38 1.95 -10.61 -2.87
CA LEU A 38 1.48 -9.28 -3.25
C LEU A 38 1.38 -9.18 -4.80
N SER A 39 0.36 -8.48 -5.28
CA SER A 39 0.00 -8.36 -6.69
C SER A 39 -0.61 -6.98 -7.00
N ASN A 40 -1.01 -6.73 -8.25
CA ASN A 40 -1.68 -5.50 -8.71
C ASN A 40 -0.83 -4.22 -8.66
N PHE A 41 0.36 -4.28 -9.26
CA PHE A 41 1.32 -3.16 -9.39
C PHE A 41 0.89 -2.08 -10.41
N GLY A 42 -0.39 -1.97 -10.76
CA GLY A 42 -0.87 -1.08 -11.82
C GLY A 42 -0.66 0.41 -11.53
N PHE A 43 -0.60 0.78 -10.25
CA PHE A 43 -0.32 2.15 -9.78
C PHE A 43 1.09 2.30 -9.20
N ALA A 44 1.91 1.25 -9.24
CA ALA A 44 3.21 1.27 -8.59
C ALA A 44 4.15 2.27 -9.28
N VAL A 45 4.90 3.02 -8.47
CA VAL A 45 5.89 4.00 -8.94
C VAL A 45 7.22 3.78 -8.25
N SER A 46 8.31 4.13 -8.94
CA SER A 46 9.65 4.12 -8.35
C SER A 46 10.07 5.53 -7.95
N ILE A 47 10.61 5.70 -6.74
CA ILE A 47 11.23 6.97 -6.33
C ILE A 47 12.62 7.08 -6.96
N ALA A 48 12.93 8.24 -7.54
CA ALA A 48 14.22 8.46 -8.19
C ALA A 48 15.36 8.52 -7.16
N PRO A 49 16.58 8.07 -7.51
CA PRO A 49 17.72 8.15 -6.59
C PRO A 49 17.96 9.60 -6.13
N GLY A 50 18.04 9.80 -4.81
CA GLY A 50 18.27 11.11 -4.20
C GLY A 50 17.02 11.95 -3.96
N GLU A 51 15.85 11.46 -4.35
CA GLU A 51 14.55 12.07 -4.03
C GLU A 51 13.90 11.37 -2.84
N ASP A 52 13.18 12.12 -2.00
CA ASP A 52 12.45 11.58 -0.85
C ASP A 52 11.02 11.15 -1.21
N PHE A 53 10.48 11.64 -2.32
CA PHE A 53 9.12 11.39 -2.75
C PHE A 53 8.98 11.41 -4.29
N PHE A 54 7.91 10.79 -4.78
CA PHE A 54 7.43 10.96 -6.15
C PHE A 54 6.19 11.86 -6.14
N ARG A 55 6.15 12.91 -6.99
CA ARG A 55 4.98 13.79 -7.08
C ARG A 55 3.95 13.24 -8.08
N GLY A 56 2.80 12.81 -7.57
CA GLY A 56 1.68 12.35 -8.39
C GLY A 56 0.93 13.49 -9.08
N ASN A 57 0.19 13.14 -10.13
CA ASN A 57 -0.75 14.06 -10.81
C ASN A 57 -2.18 13.95 -10.26
N SER A 58 -2.50 12.81 -9.68
CA SER A 58 -3.79 12.42 -9.13
C SER A 58 -3.57 11.47 -7.96
N VAL A 59 -4.61 11.32 -7.13
CA VAL A 59 -4.67 10.26 -6.11
C VAL A 59 -5.00 8.95 -6.79
N GLU A 60 -4.13 7.96 -6.66
CA GLU A 60 -4.30 6.59 -7.12
C GLU A 60 -4.47 5.66 -5.91
N GLY A 61 -5.12 4.51 -6.12
CA GLY A 61 -5.36 3.52 -5.07
C GLY A 61 -6.83 3.36 -4.69
N THR A 62 -7.08 2.54 -3.67
CA THR A 62 -8.44 2.14 -3.27
C THR A 62 -8.93 2.88 -2.04
N PHE A 63 -10.10 3.51 -2.14
CA PHE A 63 -10.76 4.21 -1.02
C PHE A 63 -10.81 3.34 0.25
N GLY A 64 -10.53 3.95 1.40
CA GLY A 64 -10.41 3.28 2.70
C GLY A 64 -9.00 2.75 3.01
N TYR A 65 -8.12 2.64 2.00
CA TYR A 65 -6.71 2.24 2.17
C TYR A 65 -5.73 3.36 1.85
N VAL A 66 -6.17 4.40 1.14
CA VAL A 66 -5.34 5.54 0.72
C VAL A 66 -4.84 6.31 1.96
N ASP A 67 -3.54 6.60 1.95
CA ASP A 67 -2.91 7.46 2.95
C ASP A 67 -3.48 8.89 2.88
N PRO A 68 -4.05 9.43 3.99
CA PRO A 68 -4.61 10.77 3.99
C PRO A 68 -3.58 11.87 3.67
N GLU A 69 -2.31 11.71 4.06
CA GLU A 69 -1.28 12.68 3.74
C GLU A 69 -1.01 12.72 2.23
N TYR A 70 -0.95 11.55 1.59
CA TYR A 70 -0.85 11.45 0.13
C TYR A 70 -2.08 12.04 -0.56
N GLN A 71 -3.28 11.80 -0.03
CA GLN A 71 -4.52 12.35 -0.59
C GLN A 71 -4.51 13.89 -0.62
N GLU A 72 -3.91 14.53 0.38
CA GLU A 72 -3.82 15.99 0.47
C GLU A 72 -2.65 16.59 -0.34
N THR A 73 -1.50 15.92 -0.34
CA THR A 73 -0.24 16.48 -0.86
C THR A 73 0.10 16.03 -2.28
N LEU A 74 -0.45 14.91 -2.73
CA LEU A 74 -0.03 14.15 -3.90
C LEU A 74 1.44 13.68 -3.84
N TRP A 75 2.04 13.64 -2.64
CA TRP A 75 3.39 13.13 -2.45
C TRP A 75 3.34 11.65 -2.15
N VAL A 76 3.89 10.86 -3.08
CA VAL A 76 4.03 9.42 -2.93
C VAL A 76 5.34 9.14 -2.22
N THR A 77 5.24 8.51 -1.06
CA THR A 77 6.38 8.01 -0.28
C THR A 77 6.14 6.55 0.09
N GLU A 78 7.19 5.89 0.59
CA GLU A 78 7.12 4.54 1.17
C GLU A 78 6.02 4.44 2.26
N LYS A 79 5.69 5.56 2.92
CA LYS A 79 4.70 5.62 4.00
C LYS A 79 3.27 5.42 3.52
N CYS A 80 2.99 5.68 2.25
CA CYS A 80 1.69 5.40 1.66
C CYS A 80 1.34 3.91 1.80
N ASP A 81 2.26 3.03 1.43
CA ASP A 81 2.12 1.57 1.56
C ASP A 81 2.03 1.12 3.02
N VAL A 82 2.75 1.79 3.94
CA VAL A 82 2.71 1.50 5.38
C VAL A 82 1.34 1.83 5.96
N CYS A 83 0.73 2.95 5.55
CA CYS A 83 -0.62 3.32 5.96
C CYS A 83 -1.64 2.26 5.51
N SER A 84 -1.63 1.91 4.22
CA SER A 84 -2.52 0.89 3.65
C SER A 84 -2.31 -0.48 4.30
N PHE A 85 -1.08 -0.88 4.61
CA PHE A 85 -0.81 -2.11 5.36
C PHE A 85 -1.38 -2.07 6.79
N GLY A 86 -1.31 -0.91 7.45
CA GLY A 86 -1.97 -0.68 8.74
C GLY A 86 -3.48 -0.92 8.68
N VAL A 87 -4.14 -0.45 7.61
CA VAL A 87 -5.57 -0.71 7.37
C VAL A 87 -5.86 -2.20 7.23
N ILE A 88 -5.03 -2.96 6.48
CA ILE A 88 -5.18 -4.42 6.37
C ILE A 88 -5.08 -5.10 7.74
N LEU A 89 -4.15 -4.67 8.60
CA LEU A 89 -4.04 -5.24 9.94
C LEU A 89 -5.31 -5.02 10.75
N VAL A 90 -5.92 -3.83 10.65
CA VAL A 90 -7.19 -3.53 11.32
C VAL A 90 -8.32 -4.38 10.73
N GLU A 91 -8.44 -4.48 9.40
CA GLU A 91 -9.41 -5.33 8.71
C GLU A 91 -9.33 -6.79 9.16
N VAL A 92 -8.12 -7.35 9.25
CA VAL A 92 -7.91 -8.73 9.71
C VAL A 92 -8.32 -8.90 11.18
N LEU A 93 -8.05 -7.91 12.03
CA LEU A 93 -8.39 -7.97 13.45
C LEU A 93 -9.89 -7.81 13.72
N THR A 94 -10.59 -7.01 12.92
CA THR A 94 -12.02 -6.70 13.13
C THR A 94 -12.95 -7.56 12.27
N GLY A 95 -12.45 -8.09 11.15
CA GLY A 95 -13.26 -8.72 10.11
C GLY A 95 -14.19 -7.75 9.37
N GLN A 96 -14.01 -6.44 9.52
CA GLN A 96 -14.85 -5.40 8.91
C GLN A 96 -14.19 -4.83 7.66
N ASN A 97 -14.99 -4.55 6.64
CA ASN A 97 -14.48 -3.93 5.42
C ASN A 97 -14.04 -2.48 5.71
N PRO A 98 -12.81 -2.07 5.32
CA PRO A 98 -12.33 -0.71 5.59
C PRO A 98 -13.24 0.39 5.05
N SER A 99 -13.85 0.21 3.88
CA SER A 99 -14.74 1.23 3.30
C SER A 99 -15.98 1.46 4.16
N GLU A 100 -16.50 0.42 4.81
CA GLU A 100 -17.64 0.52 5.72
C GLU A 100 -17.24 1.19 7.03
N MET A 101 -16.05 0.85 7.56
CA MET A 101 -15.51 1.45 8.78
C MET A 101 -15.39 2.97 8.69
N PHE A 102 -15.00 3.49 7.53
CA PHE A 102 -14.79 4.93 7.31
C PHE A 102 -15.98 5.64 6.66
N SER A 103 -17.03 4.90 6.27
CA SER A 103 -18.26 5.49 5.68
C SER A 103 -19.19 6.17 6.69
N GLY A 104 -18.89 6.09 7.99
CA GLY A 104 -19.68 6.68 9.08
C GLY A 104 -19.25 8.08 9.54
N GLN A 105 -18.43 8.80 8.75
CA GLN A 105 -18.06 10.19 9.00
C GLN A 105 -18.68 11.14 7.98
#